data_AF-A0A351F355-F1
#
_entry.id   AF-A0A351F355-F1
#
_cell.length_a   1.000
_cell.length_b   1.000
_cell.length_c   1.000
_cell.angle_alpha   90.00
_cell.angle_beta   90.00
_cell.angle_gamma   90.00
#
_symmetry.space_group_name_H-M   'P 1'
#
loop_
_entity.id
_entity.type
_entity.pdbx_description
1 polymer ?
#
loop_
_entity_poly.entity_id
_entity_poly.type
_entity_poly.pdbx_seq_one_letter_code
_entity_poly.pdbx_strand_id
1 'polypeptide(L)'
;MLEKTITENDFVSIRFTSKVVNTGSFMGSPANQKNLTITGIFQRKVANGKVLQEWQTTDLLGTMSQIGFGATFGYAVFVTGFKLKQKPIKRKPNDFLHINGNVSNFDMLKAKEKNTYIKNYLKKN
;
A
#
# COMPACT_ATOMS: atom_id res chain seq x y z
N MET A 1 -12.67 -4.17 -6.72
CA MET A 1 -14.13 -4.01 -6.69
C MET A 1 -14.54 -3.63 -5.29
N LEU A 2 -15.40 -2.62 -5.14
CA LEU A 2 -15.98 -2.25 -3.85
C LEU A 2 -17.22 -3.10 -3.64
N GLU A 3 -17.32 -3.77 -2.50
CA GLU A 3 -18.43 -4.69 -2.22
C GLU A 3 -19.49 -4.05 -1.34
N LYS A 4 -19.05 -3.30 -0.33
CA LYS A 4 -19.93 -2.63 0.62
C LYS A 4 -19.32 -1.33 1.06
N THR A 5 -20.15 -0.30 1.14
CA THR A 5 -19.76 1.02 1.62
C THR A 5 -20.74 1.42 2.73
N ILE A 6 -20.20 1.92 3.84
CA ILE A 6 -20.95 2.46 4.97
C ILE A 6 -20.38 3.84 5.26
N THR A 7 -21.25 4.82 5.52
CA THR A 7 -20.87 6.20 5.80
C THR A 7 -21.46 6.65 7.12
N GLU A 8 -20.67 7.33 7.93
CA GLU A 8 -21.11 7.97 9.16
C GLU A 8 -20.31 9.25 9.39
N ASN A 9 -21.00 10.40 9.43
CA ASN A 9 -20.37 11.73 9.50
C ASN A 9 -19.30 11.91 8.41
N ASP A 10 -18.08 12.29 8.81
CA ASP A 10 -16.92 12.44 7.93
C ASP A 10 -16.24 11.10 7.61
N PHE A 11 -16.76 9.96 8.06
CA PHE A 11 -16.13 8.66 7.87
C PHE A 11 -16.82 7.84 6.79
N VAL A 12 -16.01 7.18 5.97
CA VAL A 12 -16.44 6.23 4.94
C VAL A 12 -15.67 4.93 5.13
N SER A 13 -16.37 3.84 5.41
CA SER A 13 -15.81 2.49 5.51
C SER A 13 -16.20 1.67 4.30
N ILE A 14 -15.22 1.03 3.65
CA ILE A 14 -15.42 0.29 2.41
C ILE A 14 -14.79 -1.08 2.53
N ARG A 15 -15.61 -2.13 2.34
CA ARG A 15 -15.14 -3.49 2.11
C ARG A 15 -14.83 -3.66 0.63
N PHE A 16 -13.65 -4.19 0.32
CA PHE A 16 -13.17 -4.36 -1.04
C PHE A 16 -12.68 -5.78 -1.31
N THR A 17 -12.74 -6.14 -2.59
CA THR A 17 -12.11 -7.34 -3.15
C THR A 17 -11.32 -6.94 -4.39
N SER A 18 -10.06 -7.37 -4.48
CA SER A 18 -9.15 -7.08 -5.59
C SER A 18 -8.61 -8.37 -6.18
N LYS A 19 -8.59 -8.47 -7.52
CA LYS A 19 -7.93 -9.56 -8.23
C LYS A 19 -6.59 -9.06 -8.73
N VAL A 20 -5.50 -9.67 -8.29
CA VAL A 20 -4.14 -9.22 -8.58
C VAL A 20 -3.24 -10.39 -9.00
N VAL A 21 -2.09 -10.09 -9.59
CA VAL A 21 -1.03 -11.07 -9.87
C VAL A 21 0.15 -10.79 -8.95
N ASN A 22 0.68 -11.82 -8.29
CA ASN A 22 1.83 -11.69 -7.41
C ASN A 22 3.14 -11.58 -8.21
N THR A 23 3.49 -10.36 -8.59
CA THR A 23 4.68 -10.04 -9.40
C THR A 23 5.90 -9.59 -8.59
N GLY A 24 5.77 -9.46 -7.27
CA GLY A 24 6.83 -9.02 -6.38
C GLY A 24 7.04 -9.99 -5.20
N SER A 25 8.13 -9.83 -4.47
CA SER A 25 8.28 -10.56 -3.20
C SER A 25 7.30 -10.00 -2.16
N PHE A 26 6.72 -10.91 -1.36
CA PHE A 26 5.73 -10.56 -0.35
C PHE A 26 5.94 -11.41 0.91
N MET A 27 6.07 -10.76 2.07
CA MET A 27 6.25 -11.41 3.37
C MET A 27 7.35 -12.50 3.40
N GLY A 28 8.45 -12.25 2.71
CA GLY A 28 9.59 -13.18 2.60
C GLY A 28 9.46 -14.26 1.52
N SER A 29 8.28 -14.43 0.91
CA SER A 29 8.11 -15.28 -0.28
C SER A 29 8.54 -14.52 -1.54
N PRO A 30 9.25 -15.16 -2.49
CA PRO A 30 9.48 -14.58 -3.81
C PRO A 30 8.17 -14.43 -4.59
N ALA A 31 8.21 -13.63 -5.66
CA ALA A 31 7.14 -13.54 -6.64
C ALA A 31 6.85 -14.93 -7.22
N ASN A 32 5.58 -15.29 -7.35
CA ASN A 32 5.17 -16.61 -7.86
C ASN A 32 4.19 -16.54 -9.03
N GLN A 33 3.90 -15.34 -9.54
CA GLN A 33 3.02 -15.08 -10.69
C GLN A 33 1.59 -15.64 -10.54
N LYS A 34 1.16 -16.01 -9.32
CA LYS A 34 -0.19 -16.51 -9.09
C LYS A 34 -1.22 -15.39 -9.12
N ASN A 35 -2.40 -15.70 -9.63
CA ASN A 35 -3.59 -14.88 -9.46
C ASN A 35 -4.07 -14.99 -8.01
N LEU A 36 -4.20 -13.86 -7.32
CA LEU A 36 -4.67 -13.76 -5.95
C LEU A 36 -5.96 -12.95 -5.89
N THR A 37 -6.83 -13.32 -4.96
CA THR A 37 -7.98 -12.51 -4.54
C THR A 37 -7.68 -11.92 -3.17
N ILE A 38 -7.47 -10.60 -3.11
CA ILE A 38 -7.19 -9.88 -1.87
C ILE A 38 -8.47 -9.20 -1.40
N THR A 39 -8.87 -9.45 -0.16
CA THR A 39 -10.01 -8.80 0.47
C THR A 39 -9.55 -7.92 1.62
N GLY A 40 -10.35 -6.93 1.98
CA GLY A 40 -10.05 -6.07 3.11
C GLY A 40 -11.09 -5.00 3.32
N ILE A 41 -10.79 -4.13 4.28
CA ILE A 41 -11.58 -2.95 4.62
C ILE A 41 -10.63 -1.77 4.72
N PHE A 42 -11.02 -0.64 4.15
CA PHE A 42 -10.42 0.64 4.51
C PHE A 42 -11.49 1.58 5.04
N GLN A 43 -11.12 2.35 6.05
CA GLN A 43 -11.91 3.42 6.62
C GLN A 43 -11.18 4.73 6.35
N ARG A 44 -11.90 5.70 5.80
CA ARG A 44 -11.37 7.02 5.46
C ARG A 44 -12.10 8.08 6.24
N LYS A 45 -11.36 9.07 6.73
CA LYS A 45 -11.94 10.37 7.12
C LYS A 45 -11.87 11.29 5.91
N VAL A 46 -13.01 11.85 5.49
CA VAL A 46 -13.15 12.70 4.31
C VAL A 46 -13.75 14.03 4.72
N ALA A 47 -13.13 15.14 4.32
CA ALA A 47 -13.68 16.48 4.49
C ALA A 47 -13.28 17.37 3.30
N ASN A 48 -14.15 18.31 2.91
CA ASN A 48 -13.92 19.21 1.78
C ASN A 48 -13.49 18.48 0.48
N GLY A 49 -14.11 17.32 0.22
CA GLY A 49 -13.81 16.48 -0.94
C GLY A 49 -12.44 15.77 -0.91
N LYS A 50 -11.71 15.81 0.21
CA LYS A 50 -10.37 15.21 0.36
C LYS A 50 -10.34 14.12 1.42
N VAL A 51 -9.60 13.05 1.15
CA VAL A 51 -9.28 12.02 2.17
C VAL A 51 -8.22 12.60 3.09
N LEU A 52 -8.59 12.85 4.34
CA LEU A 52 -7.69 13.40 5.36
C LEU A 52 -6.85 12.30 6.03
N GLN A 53 -7.47 11.13 6.27
CA GLN A 53 -6.85 9.98 6.92
C GLN A 53 -7.42 8.69 6.36
N GLU A 54 -6.62 7.63 6.39
CA GLU A 54 -7.02 6.27 6.02
C GLU A 54 -6.48 5.27 7.03
N TRP A 55 -7.36 4.39 7.51
CA TRP A 55 -7.01 3.17 8.21
C TRP A 55 -7.39 2.00 7.32
N GLN A 56 -6.55 0.97 7.28
CA GLN A 56 -6.83 -0.20 6.45
C GLN A 56 -6.51 -1.49 7.19
N THR A 57 -7.28 -2.52 6.89
CA THR A 57 -7.02 -3.90 7.29
C THR A 57 -7.25 -4.78 6.08
N THR A 58 -6.22 -5.53 5.70
CA THR A 58 -6.26 -6.48 4.60
C THR A 58 -6.28 -7.89 5.20
N ASP A 59 -7.01 -8.82 4.57
CA ASP A 59 -6.93 -10.24 4.91
C ASP A 59 -5.57 -10.82 4.49
N LEU A 60 -4.58 -10.55 5.34
CA LEU A 60 -3.22 -10.95 5.10
C LEU A 60 -3.06 -12.47 5.17
N LEU A 61 -3.77 -13.13 6.09
CA LEU A 61 -3.72 -14.58 6.23
C LEU A 61 -4.30 -15.29 5.01
N GLY A 62 -5.46 -14.85 4.52
CA GLY A 62 -6.04 -15.36 3.28
C GLY A 62 -5.16 -15.10 2.06
N THR A 63 -4.50 -13.93 2.01
CA THR A 63 -3.54 -13.62 0.94
C THR A 63 -2.32 -14.53 0.99
N MET A 64 -1.70 -14.72 2.16
CA MET A 64 -0.53 -15.60 2.33
C MET A 64 -0.87 -17.05 2.00
N SER A 65 -2.05 -17.52 2.40
CA SER A 65 -2.52 -18.89 2.11
C SER A 65 -2.63 -19.14 0.60
N GLN A 66 -3.07 -18.15 -0.18
CA GLN A 66 -3.12 -18.24 -1.65
C GLN A 66 -1.73 -18.23 -2.30
N ILE A 67 -0.79 -17.47 -1.74
CA ILE A 67 0.61 -17.46 -2.20
C ILE A 67 1.24 -18.85 -1.96
N GLY A 68 1.03 -19.40 -0.77
CA GLY A 68 1.40 -20.76 -0.37
C GLY A 68 2.28 -20.80 0.87
N PHE A 69 2.65 -22.02 1.28
CA PHE A 69 3.38 -22.31 2.53
C PHE A 69 4.65 -21.47 2.72
N GLY A 70 5.36 -21.09 1.65
CA GLY A 70 6.53 -20.22 1.72
C GLY A 70 6.26 -18.82 2.30
N ALA A 71 5.06 -18.27 2.13
CA ALA A 71 4.67 -16.99 2.73
C ALA A 71 4.33 -17.15 4.22
N THR A 72 3.58 -18.19 4.59
CA THR A 72 3.20 -18.46 5.99
C THR A 72 4.40 -18.89 6.84
N PHE A 73 5.23 -19.79 6.31
CA PHE A 73 6.47 -20.25 6.96
C PHE A 73 7.54 -19.15 6.97
N GLY A 74 7.69 -18.42 5.86
CA GLY A 74 8.57 -17.25 5.77
C GLY A 74 8.20 -16.18 6.80
N TYR A 75 6.90 -15.89 6.98
CA TYR A 75 6.42 -14.99 8.03
C TYR A 75 6.71 -15.51 9.44
N ALA A 76 6.41 -16.78 9.72
CA ALA A 76 6.68 -17.40 11.03
C ALA A 76 8.18 -17.33 11.37
N VAL A 77 9.05 -17.73 10.44
CA VAL A 77 10.51 -17.66 10.62
C VAL A 77 11.03 -16.22 10.71
N PHE A 78 10.45 -15.28 9.96
CA PHE A 78 10.79 -13.85 10.02
C PHE A 78 10.44 -13.23 11.38
N VAL A 79 9.26 -13.55 11.93
CA VAL A 79 8.79 -13.01 13.21
C VAL A 79 9.44 -13.71 14.41
N THR A 80 9.70 -15.02 14.35
CA THR A 80 10.20 -15.79 15.50
C THR A 80 11.71 -16.06 15.48
N GLY A 81 12.34 -16.20 14.31
CA GLY A 81 13.68 -16.78 14.19
C GLY A 81 14.84 -15.80 14.00
N PHE A 82 14.63 -14.67 13.30
CA PHE A 82 15.75 -13.80 12.89
C PHE A 82 15.87 -12.46 13.62
N LYS A 83 14.95 -12.12 14.54
CA LYS A 83 14.91 -10.79 15.22
C LYS A 83 15.22 -9.63 14.26
N LEU A 84 14.75 -9.73 13.01
CA LEU A 84 15.03 -8.70 12.01
C LEU A 84 14.29 -7.45 12.48
N LYS A 85 15.05 -6.46 12.94
CA LYS A 85 14.50 -5.13 13.19
C LYS A 85 13.85 -4.69 11.90
N GLN A 86 12.52 -4.56 11.91
CA GLN A 86 11.78 -3.97 10.79
C GLN A 86 12.49 -2.67 10.46
N LYS A 87 12.98 -2.52 9.21
CA LYS A 87 13.60 -1.25 8.81
C LYS A 87 12.54 -0.17 9.08
N PRO A 88 12.88 0.89 9.83
CA PRO A 88 11.89 1.91 10.16
C PRO A 88 11.31 2.45 8.86
N ILE A 89 10.00 2.61 8.82
CA ILE A 89 9.31 3.21 7.69
C ILE A 89 9.86 4.64 7.57
N LYS A 90 10.77 4.88 6.62
CA LYS A 90 11.23 6.23 6.29
C LYS A 90 10.07 6.93 5.57
N ARG A 91 9.21 7.58 6.35
CA ARG A 91 8.17 8.47 5.80
C ARG A 91 8.90 9.58 5.05
N LYS A 92 8.57 9.74 3.77
CA LYS A 92 9.02 10.90 3.02
C LYS A 92 8.33 12.14 3.59
N PRO A 93 9.01 13.29 3.62
CA PRO A 93 8.41 14.52 4.13
C PRO A 93 7.19 14.90 3.28
N ASN A 94 6.27 15.68 3.86
CA ASN A 94 4.97 15.96 3.27
C ASN A 94 5.11 16.62 1.88
N ASP A 95 6.17 17.37 1.64
CA ASP A 95 6.46 18.06 0.38
C ASP A 95 6.97 17.15 -0.75
N PHE A 96 7.25 15.86 -0.50
CA PHE A 96 7.86 14.95 -1.49
C PHE A 96 7.14 14.88 -2.84
N LEU A 97 5.82 15.09 -2.87
CA LEU A 97 5.01 15.11 -4.09
C LEU A 97 4.46 16.51 -4.42
N HIS A 98 4.76 17.52 -3.61
CA HIS A 98 4.23 18.87 -3.80
C HIS A 98 5.10 19.62 -4.81
N ILE A 99 4.70 19.61 -6.08
CA ILE A 99 5.31 20.47 -7.09
C ILE A 99 4.62 21.83 -7.01
N ASN A 100 5.38 22.87 -6.69
CA ASN A 100 4.86 24.24 -6.47
C ASN A 100 3.75 24.29 -5.40
N GLY A 101 3.89 23.52 -4.32
CA GLY A 101 2.93 23.50 -3.21
C GLY A 101 1.65 22.70 -3.46
N ASN A 102 1.53 21.96 -4.58
CA ASN A 102 0.36 21.13 -4.87
C ASN A 102 0.76 19.72 -5.36
N VAL A 103 0.14 18.69 -4.79
CA VAL A 103 0.34 17.28 -5.18
C VAL A 103 -0.23 16.97 -6.57
N SER A 104 -1.34 17.59 -6.95
CA SER A 104 -2.00 17.37 -8.24
C SER A 104 -1.06 17.64 -9.42
N ASN A 105 -0.12 18.57 -9.27
CA ASN A 105 0.87 18.89 -10.28
C ASN A 105 1.80 17.71 -10.55
N PHE A 106 2.16 16.92 -9.52
CA PHE A 106 2.90 15.67 -9.73
C PHE A 106 2.03 14.64 -10.45
N ASP A 107 0.76 14.50 -10.09
CA ASP A 107 -0.14 13.52 -10.71
C ASP A 107 -0.34 13.76 -12.20
N MET A 108 -0.34 15.02 -12.63
CA MET A 108 -0.46 15.44 -14.03
C MET A 108 0.79 15.17 -14.89
N LEU A 109 1.95 14.87 -14.28
CA LEU A 109 3.18 14.58 -15.02
C LEU A 109 3.11 13.26 -15.79
N LYS A 110 3.80 13.20 -16.93
CA LYS A 110 4.03 11.95 -17.66
C LYS A 110 4.97 11.04 -16.86
N ALA A 111 4.90 9.72 -17.09
CA ALA A 111 5.70 8.74 -16.35
C ALA A 111 7.22 9.03 -16.36
N LYS A 112 7.76 9.49 -17.51
CA LYS A 112 9.18 9.88 -17.64
C LYS A 112 9.54 11.07 -16.76
N GLU A 113 8.66 12.06 -16.67
CA GLU A 113 8.83 13.27 -15.88
C GLU A 113 8.73 12.96 -14.38
N LYS A 114 7.76 12.11 -13.99
CA LYS A 114 7.65 11.59 -12.62
C LYS A 114 8.94 10.91 -12.18
N ASN A 115 9.49 10.02 -13.01
CA ASN A 115 10.74 9.32 -12.71
C ASN A 115 11.93 10.30 -12.56
N THR A 116 12.00 11.30 -13.44
CA THR A 116 13.05 12.32 -13.40
C THR A 116 12.93 13.18 -12.14
N TYR A 117 11.71 13.63 -11.80
CA TYR A 117 11.43 14.40 -10.59
C TYR A 117 11.82 13.61 -9.33
N ILE A 118 11.38 12.35 -9.21
CA ILE A 118 11.69 11.50 -8.06
C ILE A 118 13.22 11.35 -7.92
N LYS A 119 13.93 11.10 -9.03
CA LYS A 119 15.39 10.95 -9.02
C LYS A 119 16.09 12.23 -8.57
N ASN A 120 15.62 13.39 -9.01
CA ASN A 120 16.21 14.68 -8.65
C ASN A 120 15.91 15.05 -7.19
N TYR A 121 14.68 14.81 -6.71
CA TYR A 121 14.30 15.08 -5.32
C TYR A 121 15.13 14.22 -4.35
N LEU A 122 15.29 12.93 -4.64
CA LEU A 122 16.09 11.99 -3.83
C LEU A 122 17.60 12.25 -3.89
N LYS A 123 18.09 13.05 -4.84
CA LYS A 123 19.48 13.51 -4.86
C LYS A 123 19.71 14.75 -4.02
N LYS A 124 18.66 15.57 -3.86
CA LYS A 124 18.72 16.87 -3.18
C LYS A 124 18.51 16.75 -1.66
N ASN A 125 17.87 15.67 -1.21
CA ASN A 125 17.54 15.35 0.18
C ASN A 125 17.98 13.93 0.52
#